data_AF-A0A8C0TJ65-F1
#
_entry.id   AF-A0A8C0TJ65-F1
#
_cell.length_a   1.000
_cell.length_b   1.000
_cell.length_c   1.000
_cell.angle_alpha   90.00
_cell.angle_beta   90.00
_cell.angle_gamma   90.00
#
_symmetry.space_group_name_H-M   'P 1'
#
loop_
_entity.id
_entity.type
_entity.pdbx_description
1 polymer ?
#
loop_
_entity_poly.entity_id
_entity_poly.type
_entity_poly.pdbx_seq_one_letter_code
_entity_poly.pdbx_strand_id
1 'polypeptide(L)'
;MFSIGQNKKISHEALLNHFKENKVEIANAITKPFPFLESLRDRSFITEDIYNKSQEAHRNLIPVEKVAYDVLCCLEKTFDRSLLQVLFSRVHLKEYPALIHSDKKLAPHKESRSHKNPPSTEARPACGRARQ
;
A
#
# COMPACT_ATOMS: atom_id res chain seq x y z
N MET A 1 3.80 35.24 1.48
CA MET A 1 3.70 34.15 0.48
C MET A 1 4.98 33.34 0.57
N PHE A 2 4.91 32.05 0.91
CA PHE A 2 6.10 31.18 0.91
C PHE A 2 5.78 29.81 0.29
N SER A 3 6.37 29.61 -0.89
CA SER A 3 6.67 28.39 -1.64
C SER A 3 5.79 27.14 -1.44
N ILE A 4 4.91 26.92 -2.42
CA ILE A 4 4.56 25.58 -2.91
C ILE A 4 5.87 24.84 -3.23
N GLY A 5 6.11 23.66 -2.64
CA GLY A 5 7.43 23.03 -2.81
C GLY A 5 7.69 21.63 -2.25
N GLN A 6 6.72 20.95 -1.62
CA GLN A 6 6.92 19.56 -1.17
C GLN A 6 6.81 18.53 -2.33
N ASN A 7 7.45 18.84 -3.45
CA ASN A 7 7.77 17.86 -4.49
C ASN A 7 9.09 17.17 -4.11
N LYS A 8 9.10 16.51 -2.95
CA LYS A 8 10.20 15.64 -2.53
C LYS A 8 10.21 14.46 -3.50
N LYS A 9 10.96 14.59 -4.59
CA LYS A 9 11.35 13.46 -5.45
C LYS A 9 12.09 12.48 -4.54
N ILE A 10 11.38 11.50 -4.00
CA ILE A 10 11.99 10.41 -3.23
C ILE A 10 12.93 9.72 -4.23
N SER A 11 14.23 9.74 -3.95
CA SER A 11 15.22 9.12 -4.84
C SER A 11 14.94 7.63 -4.94
N HIS A 12 15.27 7.04 -6.09
CA HIS A 12 15.14 5.59 -6.30
C HIS A 12 15.90 4.81 -5.21
N GLU A 13 17.08 5.29 -4.83
CA GLU A 13 17.87 4.79 -3.71
C GLU A 13 17.14 4.89 -2.35
N ALA A 14 16.50 6.01 -2.03
CA ALA A 14 15.73 6.13 -0.78
C ALA A 14 14.51 5.21 -0.76
N LEU A 15 13.83 5.03 -1.91
CA LEU A 15 12.75 4.04 -2.05
C LEU A 15 13.27 2.61 -1.88
N LEU A 16 14.43 2.28 -2.44
CA LEU A 16 15.07 0.97 -2.31
C LEU A 16 15.51 0.68 -0.86
N ASN A 17 16.09 1.67 -0.17
CA ASN A 17 16.49 1.52 1.22
C ASN A 17 15.27 1.32 2.13
N HIS A 18 14.20 2.09 1.95
CA HIS A 18 12.95 1.84 2.67
C HIS A 18 12.30 0.50 2.29
N PHE A 19 12.40 0.06 1.03
CA PHE A 19 11.93 -1.27 0.64
C PHE A 19 12.72 -2.38 1.35
N LYS A 20 14.05 -2.27 1.46
CA LYS A 20 14.91 -3.18 2.21
C LYS A 20 14.54 -3.24 3.70
N GLU A 21 14.38 -2.09 4.35
CA GLU A 21 14.01 -1.98 5.77
C GLU A 21 12.65 -2.66 6.05
N ASN A 22 11.68 -2.48 5.16
CA ASN A 22 10.32 -2.98 5.34
C ASN A 22 10.08 -4.35 4.68
N LYS A 23 11.08 -4.96 4.03
CA LYS A 23 10.96 -6.23 3.29
C LYS A 23 10.39 -7.36 4.15
N VAL A 24 10.81 -7.43 5.42
CA VAL A 24 10.31 -8.42 6.38
C VAL A 24 8.86 -8.16 6.77
N GLU A 25 8.48 -6.89 6.99
CA GLU A 25 7.08 -6.53 7.28
C GLU A 25 6.16 -6.86 6.09
N ILE A 26 6.59 -6.52 4.87
CA ILE A 26 5.86 -6.80 3.63
C ILE A 26 5.70 -8.31 3.42
N ALA A 27 6.77 -9.09 3.60
CA ALA A 27 6.74 -10.55 3.48
C ALA A 27 5.76 -11.18 4.49
N ASN A 28 5.80 -10.73 5.75
CA ASN A 28 4.93 -11.22 6.83
C ASN A 28 3.45 -10.80 6.64
N ALA A 29 3.20 -9.69 5.93
CA ALA A 29 1.85 -9.26 5.57
C ALA A 29 1.22 -10.11 4.44
N ILE A 30 2.03 -10.79 3.62
CA ILE A 30 1.57 -11.62 2.51
C ILE A 30 1.23 -13.02 3.04
N THR A 31 -0.02 -13.20 3.44
CA THR A 31 -0.55 -14.47 3.99
C THR A 31 -1.03 -15.47 2.94
N LYS A 32 -1.06 -15.07 1.66
CA LYS A 32 -1.53 -15.90 0.53
C LYS A 32 -0.65 -15.70 -0.71
N PRO A 33 -0.32 -16.74 -1.48
CA PRO A 33 0.47 -16.60 -2.71
C PRO A 33 -0.29 -15.85 -3.82
N PHE A 34 -1.62 -16.06 -3.93
CA PHE A 34 -2.51 -15.30 -4.81
C PHE A 34 -3.12 -14.11 -4.05
N PRO A 35 -3.19 -12.90 -4.63
CA PRO A 35 -2.78 -12.51 -5.99
C PRO A 35 -1.32 -12.03 -6.10
N PHE A 36 -0.50 -12.16 -5.05
CA PHE A 36 0.87 -11.63 -5.01
C PHE A 36 1.75 -12.14 -6.16
N LEU A 37 1.89 -13.45 -6.32
CA LEU A 37 2.75 -14.04 -7.36
C LEU A 37 2.25 -13.71 -8.78
N GLU A 38 0.94 -13.82 -9.01
CA GLU A 38 0.29 -13.52 -10.28
C GLU A 38 0.50 -12.05 -10.67
N SER A 39 0.35 -11.12 -9.72
CA SER A 39 0.52 -9.68 -9.99
C SER A 39 1.95 -9.30 -10.36
N LEU A 40 2.94 -10.06 -9.88
CA LEU A 40 4.35 -9.87 -10.23
C LEU A 40 4.68 -10.50 -11.59
N ARG A 41 4.07 -11.66 -11.90
CA ARG A 41 4.21 -12.37 -13.17
C ARG A 41 3.58 -11.59 -14.33
N ASP A 42 2.35 -11.11 -14.18
CA ASP A 42 1.60 -10.33 -15.19
C ASP A 42 2.32 -9.00 -15.55
N ARG A 43 3.19 -8.52 -14.67
CA ARG A 43 3.97 -7.30 -14.82
C ARG A 43 5.42 -7.56 -15.24
N SER A 44 5.78 -8.83 -15.48
CA SER A 44 7.13 -9.30 -15.81
C SER A 44 8.21 -8.91 -14.79
N PHE A 45 7.85 -8.73 -13.52
CA PHE A 45 8.81 -8.48 -12.44
C PHE A 45 9.51 -9.75 -11.96
N ILE A 46 8.85 -10.91 -12.10
CA ILE A 46 9.43 -12.23 -11.87
C ILE A 46 9.43 -13.03 -13.18
N THR A 47 10.42 -13.90 -13.32
CA THR A 47 10.47 -14.87 -14.43
C THR A 47 9.59 -16.08 -14.11
N GLU A 48 9.22 -16.84 -15.16
CA GLU A 48 8.52 -18.12 -15.01
C GLU A 48 9.27 -19.12 -14.10
N ASP A 49 10.61 -19.07 -14.08
CA ASP A 49 11.44 -19.88 -13.19
C ASP A 49 11.23 -19.52 -11.71
N ILE A 50 11.25 -18.22 -11.36
CA ILE A 50 10.95 -17.76 -10.00
C ILE A 50 9.51 -18.09 -9.63
N TYR A 51 8.56 -17.87 -10.54
CA TYR A 51 7.14 -18.19 -10.33
C TYR A 51 6.92 -19.68 -10.03
N ASN A 52 7.52 -20.57 -10.82
CA ASN A 52 7.42 -22.02 -10.62
C ASN A 52 8.09 -22.45 -9.32
N LYS A 53 9.27 -21.90 -8.97
CA LYS A 53 9.94 -22.17 -7.68
C LYS A 53 9.10 -21.70 -6.50
N SER A 54 8.45 -20.54 -6.58
CA SER A 54 7.55 -20.05 -5.55
C SER A 54 6.31 -20.93 -5.38
N GLN A 55 5.71 -21.40 -6.48
CA GLN A 55 4.60 -22.36 -6.42
C GLN A 55 5.02 -23.73 -5.89
N GLU A 56 6.21 -24.22 -6.27
CA GLU A 56 6.76 -25.48 -5.78
C GLU A 56 7.08 -25.39 -4.28
N ALA A 57 7.69 -24.31 -3.82
CA ALA A 57 7.91 -24.06 -2.39
C ALA A 57 6.58 -24.06 -1.61
N HIS A 58 5.53 -23.40 -2.13
CA HIS A 58 4.20 -23.44 -1.51
C HIS A 58 3.59 -24.85 -1.49
N ARG A 59 3.79 -25.67 -2.55
CA ARG A 59 3.40 -27.10 -2.56
C ARG A 59 4.19 -27.94 -1.55
N ASN A 60 5.45 -27.59 -1.32
CA ASN A 60 6.34 -28.21 -0.33
C ASN A 60 6.06 -27.74 1.11
N LEU A 61 4.92 -27.09 1.36
CA LEU A 61 4.48 -26.56 2.66
C LEU A 61 5.46 -25.54 3.28
N ILE A 62 6.27 -24.87 2.45
CA ILE A 62 7.08 -23.74 2.89
C ILE A 62 6.15 -22.56 3.23
N PRO A 63 6.32 -21.87 4.37
CA PRO A 63 5.48 -20.75 4.77
C PRO A 63 5.40 -19.67 3.69
N VAL A 64 4.20 -19.11 3.48
CA VAL A 64 3.97 -18.11 2.42
C VAL A 64 4.86 -16.88 2.65
N GLU A 65 5.10 -16.48 3.90
CA GLU A 65 5.98 -15.36 4.20
C GLU A 65 7.44 -15.60 3.77
N LYS A 66 7.92 -16.87 3.78
CA LYS A 66 9.26 -17.22 3.30
C LYS A 66 9.34 -17.10 1.79
N VAL A 67 8.37 -17.68 1.09
CA VAL A 67 8.27 -17.60 -0.37
C VAL A 67 8.14 -16.13 -0.82
N ALA A 68 7.33 -15.34 -0.13
CA ALA A 68 7.20 -13.91 -0.39
C ALA A 68 8.51 -13.15 -0.13
N TYR A 69 9.21 -13.45 0.97
CA TYR A 69 10.51 -12.84 1.28
C TYR A 69 11.57 -13.11 0.21
N ASP A 70 11.68 -14.36 -0.25
CA ASP A 70 12.65 -14.73 -1.30
C ASP A 70 12.33 -14.04 -2.63
N VAL A 71 11.05 -13.96 -3.01
CA VAL A 71 10.61 -13.18 -4.18
C VAL A 71 10.94 -11.70 -4.02
N LEU A 72 10.66 -11.09 -2.86
CA LEU A 72 11.03 -9.69 -2.57
C LEU A 72 12.56 -9.48 -2.61
N CYS A 73 13.36 -10.50 -2.28
CA CYS A 73 14.81 -10.48 -2.38
C CYS A 73 15.32 -10.56 -3.84
N CYS A 74 14.60 -11.29 -4.71
CA CYS A 74 14.83 -11.23 -6.17
C CYS A 74 14.48 -9.84 -6.72
N LEU A 75 13.31 -9.32 -6.34
CA LEU A 75 12.80 -8.01 -6.77
C LEU A 75 13.68 -6.83 -6.34
N GLU A 76 14.38 -6.95 -5.20
CA GLU A 76 15.36 -5.95 -4.73
C GLU A 76 16.47 -5.68 -5.76
N LYS A 77 16.88 -6.70 -6.53
CA LYS A 77 17.92 -6.59 -7.56
C LYS A 77 17.44 -5.87 -8.82
N THR A 78 16.15 -5.96 -9.11
CA THR A 78 15.47 -5.38 -10.27
C THR A 78 14.48 -4.30 -9.84
N PHE A 79 14.78 -3.61 -8.73
CA PHE A 79 13.84 -2.72 -8.07
C PHE A 79 13.50 -1.52 -8.96
N ASP A 80 12.20 -1.33 -9.21
CA ASP A 80 11.67 -0.19 -9.95
C ASP A 80 10.55 0.50 -9.16
N ARG A 81 10.32 1.79 -9.42
CA ARG A 81 9.22 2.53 -8.80
C ARG A 81 7.85 1.91 -9.09
N SER A 82 7.68 1.29 -10.26
CA SER A 82 6.47 0.60 -10.69
C SER A 82 6.18 -0.64 -9.84
N LEU A 83 7.19 -1.27 -9.24
CA LEU A 83 7.01 -2.41 -8.34
C LEU A 83 6.21 -2.00 -7.09
N LEU A 84 6.58 -0.87 -6.46
CA LEU A 84 5.85 -0.34 -5.31
C LEU A 84 4.39 -0.06 -5.66
N GLN A 85 4.11 0.43 -6.87
CA GLN A 85 2.74 0.68 -7.32
C GLN A 85 1.89 -0.61 -7.47
N VAL A 86 2.54 -1.76 -7.70
CA VAL A 86 1.87 -3.07 -7.76
C VAL A 86 1.69 -3.66 -6.35
N LEU A 87 2.74 -3.63 -5.51
CA LEU A 87 2.70 -4.10 -4.12
C LEU A 87 1.70 -3.33 -3.26
N PHE A 88 1.63 -2.01 -3.43
CA PHE A 88 0.66 -1.13 -2.75
C PHE A 88 -0.57 -0.84 -3.63
N SER A 89 -0.88 -1.74 -4.58
CA SER A 89 -2.10 -1.65 -5.38
C SER A 89 -3.34 -1.83 -4.50
N ARG A 90 -4.48 -1.24 -4.91
CA ARG A 90 -5.76 -1.41 -4.19
C ARG A 90 -6.21 -2.87 -4.04
N VAL A 91 -5.74 -3.75 -4.92
CA VAL A 91 -6.02 -5.19 -4.85
C VAL A 91 -5.23 -5.81 -3.69
N HIS A 92 -3.90 -5.57 -3.65
CA HIS A 92 -3.03 -6.07 -2.59
C HIS A 92 -3.38 -5.49 -1.22
N LEU A 93 -3.70 -4.18 -1.13
CA LEU A 93 -4.12 -3.56 0.13
C LEU A 93 -5.49 -4.07 0.64
N LYS A 94 -6.34 -4.61 -0.24
CA LYS A 94 -7.63 -5.21 0.13
C LYS A 94 -7.46 -6.67 0.58
N GLU A 95 -6.61 -7.43 -0.10
CA GLU A 95 -6.34 -8.84 0.24
C GLU A 95 -5.43 -8.97 1.48
N TYR A 96 -4.45 -8.08 1.59
CA TYR A 96 -3.45 -8.03 2.64
C TYR A 96 -3.54 -6.69 3.41
N PRO A 97 -4.56 -6.50 4.26
CA PRO A 97 -4.70 -5.26 5.03
C PRO A 97 -3.52 -4.97 5.97
N ALA A 98 -2.70 -5.98 6.29
CA ALA A 98 -1.44 -5.82 7.01
C ALA A 98 -0.43 -4.93 6.24
N LEU A 99 -0.43 -4.93 4.90
CA LEU A 99 0.43 -4.04 4.09
C LEU A 99 0.14 -2.55 4.32
N ILE A 100 -1.07 -2.20 4.76
CA ILE A 100 -1.46 -0.81 5.05
C ILE A 100 -0.61 -0.24 6.20
N HIS A 101 -0.12 -1.07 7.13
CA HIS A 101 0.75 -0.62 8.21
C HIS A 101 2.14 -0.21 7.69
N SER A 102 2.70 -0.94 6.72
CA SER A 102 3.96 -0.57 6.06
C SER A 102 3.79 0.59 5.06
N ASP A 103 2.65 0.70 4.37
CA ASP A 103 2.32 1.85 3.51
C ASP A 103 2.23 3.18 4.28
N LYS A 104 1.62 3.16 5.48
CA LYS A 104 1.57 4.32 6.40
C LYS A 104 2.94 4.83 6.84
N LYS A 105 3.99 4.00 6.75
CA LYS A 105 5.38 4.35 7.04
C LYS A 105 6.03 5.08 5.85
N LEU A 106 5.52 4.84 4.62
CA LEU A 106 5.91 5.52 3.38
C LEU A 106 5.15 6.84 3.18
N ALA A 107 3.91 6.94 3.67
CA ALA A 107 3.07 8.13 3.54
C ALA A 107 3.35 9.17 4.65
N PRO A 108 3.70 10.43 4.33
CA PRO A 108 3.83 11.48 5.34
C PRO A 108 2.46 11.83 5.94
N HIS A 109 2.23 11.34 7.16
CA HIS A 109 1.24 11.75 8.16
C HIS A 109 0.03 12.55 7.64
N LYS A 110 -0.96 11.87 7.06
CA LYS A 110 -2.30 12.43 6.85
C LYS A 110 -3.05 12.49 8.18
N GLU A 111 -2.71 13.49 8.99
CA GLU A 111 -3.58 13.99 10.06
C GLU A 111 -4.88 14.43 9.40
N SER A 112 -5.99 13.76 9.69
CA SER A 112 -7.31 14.15 9.19
C SER A 112 -8.37 13.82 10.24
N ARG A 113 -8.24 14.53 11.37
CA ARG A 113 -9.30 14.89 12.33
C ARG A 113 -10.71 14.56 11.83
N SER A 114 -11.31 13.50 12.41
CA SER A 114 -12.77 13.35 12.41
C SER A 114 -13.39 14.29 13.45
N HIS A 115 -13.27 15.61 13.25
CA HIS A 115 -14.12 16.57 13.95
C HIS A 115 -15.52 16.52 13.34
N LYS A 116 -16.40 15.69 13.91
CA LYS A 116 -17.84 15.79 13.69
C LYS A 116 -18.37 17.02 14.43
N ASN A 117 -18.29 18.19 13.81
CA ASN A 117 -19.13 19.31 14.18
C ASN A 117 -20.53 19.09 13.56
N PRO A 118 -21.62 19.06 14.34
CA PRO A 118 -22.96 19.15 13.78
C PRO A 118 -23.19 20.55 13.17
N PRO A 119 -24.03 20.70 12.14
CA PRO A 119 -24.25 21.98 11.50
C PRO A 119 -25.16 22.88 12.35
N SER A 120 -24.60 24.00 12.83
CA SER A 120 -25.39 25.15 13.29
C SER A 120 -26.07 25.80 12.07
N THR A 121 -27.31 25.42 11.79
CA THR A 121 -28.15 26.13 10.79
C THR A 121 -29.02 27.14 11.53
N GLU A 122 -28.50 28.36 11.68
CA GLU A 122 -29.30 29.52 12.06
C GLU A 122 -29.90 30.15 10.80
N ALA A 123 -31.23 30.15 10.69
CA ALA A 123 -31.96 30.97 9.72
C ALA A 123 -33.41 31.23 10.19
N ARG A 124 -33.61 32.35 10.89
CA ARG A 124 -34.88 33.11 10.88
C ARG A 124 -34.97 33.92 9.56
N PRO A 125 -36.11 34.54 9.13
CA PRO A 125 -37.33 34.92 9.86
C PRO A 125 -38.61 34.26 9.20
N ALA A 126 -39.87 34.72 9.27
CA ALA A 126 -40.45 36.01 9.65
C ALA A 126 -41.93 36.01 10.11
N CYS A 127 -42.42 37.24 10.33
CA CYS A 127 -43.77 37.71 10.68
C CYS A 127 -44.95 37.20 9.81
N GLY A 128 -46.13 36.95 10.40
CA GLY A 128 -47.38 36.69 9.65
C GLY A 128 -48.62 36.40 10.54
N ARG A 129 -49.62 37.29 10.50
CA ARG A 129 -50.80 37.38 11.40
C ARG A 129 -52.07 36.68 10.85
N ALA A 130 -52.83 35.95 11.68
CA ALA A 130 -54.30 35.75 11.60
C ALA A 130 -54.81 35.17 12.94
N ARG A 131 -55.60 35.89 13.76
CA ARG A 131 -57.09 35.99 13.75
C ARG A 131 -57.83 34.65 13.58
N GLN A 132 -58.34 34.12 14.69
CA GLN A 132 -59.78 34.17 15.02
C GLN A 132 -59.93 34.23 16.54
#